data_AF-A0AAX3EAN8-F1
#
_entry.id   AF-A0AAX3EAN8-F1
#
_cell.length_a   1.000
_cell.length_b   1.000
_cell.length_c   1.000
_cell.angle_alpha   90.00
_cell.angle_beta   90.00
_cell.angle_gamma   90.00
#
_symmetry.space_group_name_H-M   'P 1'
#
loop_
_entity.id
_entity.type
_entity.pdbx_description
1 polymer ?
#
loop_
_entity_poly.entity_id
_entity_poly.type
_entity_poly.pdbx_seq_one_letter_code
_entity_poly.pdbx_strand_id
1 'polypeptide(L)'
;MEISEDERLESIKKKEEIAELTAEIFKIYRQPENVAELKGKIHTILSKVAVILSYSSSKNAGAITSSLTKRAVMIDLLIEREGWGWDIVTGEVNRFCAVANGIRFDFTKSGLNIQLPSISKVEISPFKTEFS
;
A
#
# COMPACT_ATOMS: atom_id res chain seq x y z
N MET A 1 15.12 19.56 7.52
CA MET A 1 16.23 18.66 7.87
C MET A 1 16.69 18.04 6.56
N GLU A 2 17.99 18.05 6.29
CA GLU A 2 18.53 17.38 5.11
C GLU A 2 18.57 15.87 5.39
N ILE A 3 18.14 15.05 4.43
CA ILE A 3 18.10 13.58 4.57
C ILE A 3 19.49 12.99 4.28
N SER A 4 19.97 12.13 5.17
CA SER A 4 21.28 11.47 5.08
C SER A 4 21.32 10.41 3.97
N GLU A 5 22.51 9.98 3.56
CA GLU A 5 22.66 8.91 2.56
C GLU A 5 22.08 7.58 3.04
N ASP A 6 22.27 7.24 4.32
CA ASP A 6 21.68 6.04 4.92
C ASP A 6 20.16 6.07 4.90
N GLU A 7 19.55 7.22 5.24
CA GLU A 7 18.09 7.40 5.21
C GLU A 7 17.53 7.31 3.78
N ARG A 8 18.31 7.76 2.77
CA ARG A 8 17.96 7.62 1.35
C ARG A 8 17.97 6.15 0.92
N LEU A 9 19.05 5.43 1.24
CA LEU A 9 19.20 4.01 0.92
C LEU A 9 18.13 3.17 1.62
N GLU A 10 17.84 3.47 2.88
CA GLU A 10 16.76 2.81 3.61
C GLU A 10 15.40 3.06 2.95
N SER A 11 15.10 4.30 2.54
CA SER A 11 13.84 4.62 1.86
C SER A 11 13.66 3.85 0.56
N ILE A 12 14.73 3.71 -0.25
CA ILE A 12 14.73 2.92 -1.49
C ILE A 12 14.48 1.44 -1.17
N LYS A 13 15.21 0.88 -0.20
CA LYS A 13 15.04 -0.51 0.22
C LYS A 13 13.62 -0.80 0.71
N LYS A 14 13.03 0.08 1.53
CA LYS A 14 11.63 -0.07 1.98
C LYS A 14 10.67 -0.04 0.80
N LYS A 15 10.95 0.74 -0.25
CA LYS A 15 10.12 0.79 -1.45
C LYS A 15 10.16 -0.53 -2.23
N GLU A 16 11.33 -1.13 -2.37
CA GLU A 16 11.50 -2.46 -3.00
C GLU A 16 10.77 -3.55 -2.19
N GLU A 17 10.96 -3.56 -0.87
CA GLU A 17 10.28 -4.48 0.04
C GLU A 17 8.75 -4.33 -0.02
N ILE A 18 8.21 -3.12 -0.22
CA ILE A 18 6.77 -2.90 -0.44
C ILE A 18 6.33 -3.54 -1.75
N ALA A 19 7.10 -3.37 -2.83
CA ALA A 19 6.78 -3.96 -4.13
C ALA A 19 6.77 -5.49 -4.07
N GLU A 20 7.73 -6.10 -3.37
CA GLU A 20 7.77 -7.55 -3.13
C GLU A 20 6.55 -8.03 -2.34
N LEU A 21 6.22 -7.37 -1.22
CA LEU A 21 5.07 -7.74 -0.39
C LEU A 21 3.74 -7.63 -1.13
N THR A 22 3.57 -6.60 -1.97
CA THR A 22 2.35 -6.49 -2.80
C THR A 22 2.26 -7.60 -3.84
N ALA A 23 3.39 -8.01 -4.43
CA ALA A 23 3.43 -9.15 -5.36
C ALA A 23 3.09 -10.46 -4.64
N GLU A 24 3.54 -10.65 -3.40
CA GLU A 24 3.16 -11.80 -2.57
C GLU A 24 1.68 -11.78 -2.20
N ILE A 25 1.13 -10.61 -1.82
CA ILE A 25 -0.30 -10.44 -1.56
C ILE A 25 -1.12 -10.88 -2.78
N PHE A 26 -0.72 -10.50 -4.00
CA PHE A 26 -1.45 -10.89 -5.20
C PHE A 26 -1.49 -12.40 -5.47
N LYS A 27 -0.59 -13.19 -4.86
CA LYS A 27 -0.63 -14.66 -4.95
C LYS A 27 -1.67 -15.28 -4.02
N ILE A 28 -1.95 -14.64 -2.87
CA ILE A 28 -2.74 -15.24 -1.79
C ILE A 28 -4.10 -14.56 -1.55
N TYR A 29 -4.29 -13.32 -2.00
CA TYR A 29 -5.43 -12.49 -1.57
C TYR A 29 -6.81 -12.99 -2.01
N ARG A 30 -6.89 -13.92 -2.97
CA ARG A 30 -8.16 -14.51 -3.45
C ARG A 30 -8.58 -15.74 -2.64
N GLN A 31 -7.78 -16.16 -1.68
CA GLN A 31 -7.96 -17.36 -0.87
C GLN A 31 -8.28 -16.96 0.58
N PRO A 32 -9.55 -17.09 1.04
CA PRO A 32 -9.95 -16.74 2.40
C PRO A 32 -9.15 -17.46 3.51
N GLU A 33 -8.65 -18.66 3.24
CA GLU A 33 -7.80 -19.43 4.14
C GLU A 33 -6.48 -18.71 4.50
N ASN A 34 -6.04 -17.77 3.66
CA ASN A 34 -4.79 -17.02 3.86
C ASN A 34 -5.00 -15.67 4.58
N VAL A 35 -6.16 -15.43 5.19
CA VAL A 35 -6.49 -14.16 5.89
C VAL A 35 -5.39 -13.72 6.85
N ALA A 36 -4.86 -14.63 7.68
CA ALA A 36 -3.85 -14.29 8.67
C ALA A 36 -2.55 -13.79 8.00
N GLU A 37 -2.12 -14.49 6.95
CA GLU A 37 -0.94 -14.09 6.18
C GLU A 37 -1.16 -12.77 5.44
N LEU A 38 -2.32 -12.59 4.81
CA LEU A 38 -2.73 -11.36 4.14
C LEU A 38 -2.68 -10.15 5.10
N LYS A 39 -3.30 -10.27 6.28
CA LYS A 39 -3.28 -9.23 7.32
C LYS A 39 -1.86 -8.92 7.76
N GLY A 40 -1.02 -9.95 7.95
CA GLY A 40 0.39 -9.77 8.32
C GLY A 40 1.17 -8.96 7.27
N LYS A 41 1.00 -9.26 5.98
CA LYS A 41 1.68 -8.53 4.89
C LYS A 41 1.19 -7.09 4.77
N ILE A 42 -0.12 -6.84 4.92
CA ILE A 42 -0.70 -5.48 4.92
C ILE A 42 -0.09 -4.63 6.05
N HIS A 43 -0.05 -5.15 7.27
CA HIS A 43 0.56 -4.46 8.41
C HIS A 43 2.05 -4.20 8.19
N THR A 44 2.76 -5.15 7.60
CA THR A 44 4.18 -4.96 7.26
C THR A 44 4.36 -3.82 6.25
N ILE A 45 3.51 -3.74 5.22
CA ILE A 45 3.52 -2.63 4.25
C ILE A 45 3.29 -1.29 4.97
N LEU A 46 2.29 -1.20 5.86
CA LEU A 46 2.03 0.03 6.63
C LEU A 46 3.25 0.48 7.43
N SER A 47 3.92 -0.46 8.10
CA SER A 47 5.15 -0.16 8.87
C SER A 47 6.27 0.38 7.97
N LYS A 48 6.50 -0.25 6.80
CA LYS A 48 7.52 0.21 5.85
C LYS A 48 7.19 1.59 5.28
N VAL A 49 5.93 1.84 4.96
CA VAL A 49 5.46 3.17 4.51
C VAL A 49 5.68 4.20 5.62
N ALA A 50 5.36 3.88 6.88
CA ALA A 50 5.57 4.79 8.00
C ALA A 50 7.05 5.18 8.16
N VAL A 51 7.98 4.26 7.92
CA VAL A 51 9.43 4.55 7.90
C VAL A 51 9.78 5.53 6.77
N ILE A 52 9.32 5.31 5.54
CA ILE A 52 9.58 6.26 4.43
C ILE A 52 9.01 7.65 4.77
N LEU A 53 7.82 7.69 5.35
CA LEU A 53 7.13 8.93 5.69
C LEU A 53 7.78 9.68 6.85
N SER A 54 8.49 9.00 7.77
CA SER A 54 9.16 9.66 8.90
C SER A 54 10.31 10.57 8.46
N TYR A 55 10.92 10.27 7.30
CA TYR A 55 11.95 11.11 6.67
C TYR A 55 11.37 12.27 5.85
N SER A 56 10.05 12.30 5.66
CA SER A 56 9.38 13.32 4.85
C SER A 56 8.90 14.48 5.70
N SER A 57 9.27 15.69 5.29
CA SER A 57 8.68 16.94 5.77
C SER A 57 7.41 17.34 5.00
N SER A 58 6.95 16.52 4.05
CA SER A 58 5.83 16.81 3.18
C SER A 58 4.48 16.78 3.92
N LYS A 59 3.65 17.80 3.66
CA LYS A 59 2.23 17.85 4.09
C LYS A 59 1.43 16.65 3.59
N ASN A 60 1.88 15.98 2.53
CA ASN A 60 1.22 14.81 1.95
C ASN A 60 1.42 13.53 2.76
N ALA A 61 2.40 13.48 3.66
CA ALA A 61 2.70 12.28 4.45
C ALA A 61 1.48 11.84 5.29
N GLY A 62 0.82 12.78 5.96
CA GLY A 62 -0.38 12.50 6.74
C GLY A 62 -1.56 11.98 5.91
N ALA A 63 -1.72 12.48 4.68
CA ALA A 63 -2.77 12.03 3.77
C ALA A 63 -2.54 10.58 3.30
N ILE A 64 -1.29 10.20 3.03
CA ILE A 64 -0.91 8.83 2.65
C ILE A 64 -1.16 7.86 3.80
N THR A 65 -0.66 8.18 5.00
CA THR A 65 -0.89 7.35 6.19
C THR A 65 -2.38 7.18 6.42
N SER A 66 -3.15 8.28 6.42
CA SER A 66 -4.60 8.21 6.64
C SER A 66 -5.30 7.35 5.59
N SER A 67 -4.91 7.46 4.31
CA SER A 67 -5.52 6.68 3.23
C SER A 67 -5.25 5.18 3.37
N LEU A 68 -3.99 4.80 3.59
CA LEU A 68 -3.61 3.40 3.72
C LEU A 68 -4.16 2.76 5.00
N THR A 69 -4.09 3.48 6.13
CA THR A 69 -4.67 2.99 7.40
C THR A 69 -6.18 2.80 7.28
N LYS A 70 -6.91 3.75 6.68
CA LYS A 70 -8.36 3.60 6.46
C LYS A 70 -8.69 2.37 5.62
N ARG A 71 -7.89 2.08 4.60
CA ARG A 71 -8.08 0.88 3.76
C ARG A 71 -7.76 -0.40 4.51
N ALA A 72 -6.68 -0.44 5.27
CA ALA A 72 -6.35 -1.60 6.09
C ALA A 72 -7.46 -1.91 7.11
N VAL A 73 -7.94 -0.89 7.83
CA VAL A 73 -9.09 -1.02 8.74
C VAL A 73 -10.34 -1.50 8.01
N MET A 74 -10.61 -0.97 6.80
CA MET A 74 -11.72 -1.45 6.00
C MET A 74 -11.56 -2.93 5.64
N ILE A 75 -10.37 -3.37 5.21
CA ILE A 75 -10.10 -4.79 4.91
C ILE A 75 -10.37 -5.66 6.13
N ASP A 76 -9.90 -5.26 7.32
CA ASP A 76 -10.16 -5.99 8.57
C ASP A 76 -11.66 -6.12 8.87
N LEU A 77 -12.39 -5.01 8.77
CA LEU A 77 -13.85 -4.99 8.96
C LEU A 77 -14.60 -5.87 7.96
N LEU A 78 -14.15 -5.89 6.70
CA LEU A 78 -14.77 -6.69 5.64
C LEU A 78 -14.55 -8.19 5.85
N ILE A 79 -13.37 -8.57 6.36
CA ILE A 79 -13.03 -9.96 6.66
C ILE A 79 -13.87 -10.49 7.84
N GLU A 80 -14.12 -9.65 8.84
CA GLU A 80 -14.85 -10.02 10.05
C GLU A 80 -16.38 -9.99 9.89
N ARG A 81 -16.88 -9.36 8.82
CA ARG A 81 -18.31 -9.19 8.61
C ARG A 81 -18.93 -10.39 7.91
N GLU A 82 -19.84 -11.07 8.60
CA GLU A 82 -20.66 -12.13 8.01
C GLU A 82 -21.53 -11.59 6.86
N GLY A 83 -21.67 -12.40 5.79
CA GLY A 83 -22.55 -12.14 4.66
C GLY A 83 -21.97 -11.26 3.55
N TRP A 84 -20.71 -10.82 3.65
CA TRP A 84 -20.02 -10.09 2.58
C TRP A 84 -19.17 -11.06 1.76
N GLY A 85 -19.25 -10.94 0.43
CA GLY A 85 -18.47 -11.79 -0.47
C GLY A 85 -16.98 -11.46 -0.40
N TRP A 86 -16.13 -12.48 -0.51
CA TRP A 86 -14.68 -12.33 -0.57
C TRP A 86 -14.23 -11.40 -1.70
N ASP A 87 -15.02 -11.28 -2.76
CA ASP A 87 -14.80 -10.32 -3.85
C ASP A 87 -14.69 -8.87 -3.37
N ILE A 88 -15.42 -8.47 -2.33
CA ILE A 88 -15.33 -7.12 -1.77
C ILE A 88 -13.99 -6.92 -1.05
N VAL A 89 -13.55 -7.93 -0.29
CA VAL A 89 -12.24 -7.94 0.36
C VAL A 89 -11.14 -7.82 -0.69
N THR A 90 -11.19 -8.63 -1.75
CA THR A 90 -10.19 -8.58 -2.82
C THR A 90 -10.16 -7.22 -3.53
N GLY A 91 -11.32 -6.57 -3.71
CA GLY A 91 -11.43 -5.22 -4.24
C GLY A 91 -10.70 -4.18 -3.39
N GLU A 92 -10.86 -4.22 -2.08
CA GLU A 92 -10.14 -3.30 -1.18
C GLU A 92 -8.65 -3.62 -1.07
N VAL A 93 -8.27 -4.90 -1.06
CA VAL A 93 -6.85 -5.32 -1.09
C VAL A 93 -6.17 -4.82 -2.36
N ASN A 94 -6.82 -4.95 -3.53
CA ASN A 94 -6.30 -4.41 -4.80
C ASN A 94 -6.05 -2.89 -4.70
N ARG A 95 -7.02 -2.14 -4.16
CA ARG A 95 -6.89 -0.68 -4.00
C ARG A 95 -5.78 -0.33 -3.01
N PHE A 96 -5.66 -1.06 -1.90
CA PHE A 96 -4.58 -0.88 -0.94
C PHE A 96 -3.21 -1.07 -1.59
N CYS A 97 -3.01 -2.18 -2.30
CA CYS A 97 -1.75 -2.49 -2.99
C CYS A 97 -1.42 -1.45 -4.08
N ALA A 98 -2.43 -1.01 -4.83
CA ALA A 98 -2.26 0.04 -5.85
C ALA A 98 -1.76 1.36 -5.24
N VAL A 99 -2.30 1.77 -4.09
CA VAL A 99 -1.86 2.97 -3.39
C VAL A 99 -0.44 2.78 -2.85
N ALA A 100 -0.15 1.67 -2.17
CA ALA A 100 1.18 1.40 -1.61
C ALA A 100 2.27 1.36 -2.69
N ASN A 101 2.02 0.69 -3.81
CA ASN A 101 2.93 0.66 -4.96
C ASN A 101 3.01 1.99 -5.69
N GLY A 102 1.94 2.78 -5.70
CA GLY A 102 1.89 4.09 -6.34
C GLY A 102 2.63 5.20 -5.60
N ILE A 103 3.04 5.00 -4.34
CA ILE A 103 3.83 5.99 -3.60
C ILE A 103 5.13 6.26 -4.34
N ARG A 104 5.35 7.51 -4.75
CA ARG A 104 6.61 7.99 -5.33
C ARG A 104 7.23 9.01 -4.40
N PHE A 105 8.55 9.05 -4.37
CA PHE A 105 9.27 10.08 -3.64
C PHE A 105 10.51 10.54 -4.39
N ASP A 106 10.80 11.82 -4.24
CA ASP A 106 12.00 12.45 -4.76
C ASP A 106 12.82 13.01 -3.59
N PHE A 107 14.13 12.80 -3.64
CA PHE A 107 15.04 13.42 -2.68
C PHE A 107 15.29 14.87 -3.08
N THR A 108 15.01 15.79 -2.18
CA THR A 108 15.22 17.23 -2.37
C THR A 108 16.26 17.73 -1.38
N LYS A 109 16.75 18.97 -1.58
CA LYS A 109 17.63 19.64 -0.61
C LYS A 109 16.98 19.83 0.77
N SER A 110 15.66 19.69 0.87
CA SER A 110 14.86 19.87 2.09
C SER A 110 14.32 18.56 2.68
N GLY A 111 14.78 17.41 2.18
CA GLY A 111 14.39 16.07 2.67
C GLY A 111 13.74 15.23 1.58
N LEU A 112 12.62 14.57 1.91
CA LEU A 112 11.91 13.65 1.02
C LEU A 112 10.56 14.22 0.64
N ASN A 113 10.35 14.49 -0.66
CA ASN A 113 9.08 14.97 -1.19
C ASN A 113 8.24 13.79 -1.67
N ILE A 114 7.12 13.53 -1.00
CA ILE A 114 6.25 12.39 -1.32
C ILE A 114 5.10 12.84 -2.20
N GLN A 115 4.95 12.13 -3.31
CA GLN A 115 3.87 12.32 -4.26
C GLN A 115 2.84 11.20 -4.07
N LEU A 116 1.58 11.61 -3.84
CA LEU A 116 0.45 10.70 -3.87
C LEU A 116 0.23 10.21 -5.31
N PRO A 117 0.01 8.91 -5.54
CA PRO A 117 -0.53 8.47 -6.82
C PRO A 117 -1.88 9.16 -7.03
N SER A 118 -2.04 9.88 -8.14
CA SER A 118 -3.36 10.36 -8.56
C SER A 118 -4.17 9.14 -8.99
N ILE A 119 -5.03 8.63 -8.08
CA ILE A 119 -5.83 7.41 -8.31
C ILE A 119 -6.81 7.60 -9.49
N SER A 120 -7.03 8.82 -9.98
CA SER A 120 -7.76 9.08 -11.24
C SER A 120 -7.07 8.53 -12.49
N LYS A 121 -5.81 8.08 -12.40
CA LYS A 121 -5.02 7.50 -13.51
C LYS A 121 -4.43 6.12 -13.24
N VAL A 122 -4.73 5.50 -12.09
CA VAL A 122 -4.49 4.07 -11.98
C VAL A 122 -5.63 3.42 -12.74
N GLU A 123 -5.41 3.13 -14.03
CA GLU A 123 -6.21 2.14 -14.75
C GLU A 123 -6.08 0.85 -13.96
N ILE A 124 -6.99 0.64 -13.01
CA ILE A 124 -7.35 -0.69 -12.60
C ILE A 124 -7.96 -1.26 -13.87
N SER A 125 -7.13 -1.90 -14.70
CA SER A 125 -7.61 -2.61 -15.88
C SER A 125 -8.77 -3.47 -15.40
N PRO A 126 -10.02 -3.16 -15.77
CA PRO A 126 -11.12 -4.01 -15.40
C PRO A 126 -10.81 -5.32 -16.09
N PHE A 127 -10.63 -6.36 -15.29
CA PHE A 127 -10.55 -7.74 -15.72
C PHE A 127 -11.35 -7.91 -17.02
N LYS A 128 -10.66 -8.26 -18.11
CA LYS A 128 -11.34 -8.95 -19.20
C LYS A 128 -11.84 -10.27 -18.61
N THR A 129 -13.04 -10.25 -18.04
CA THR A 129 -13.85 -11.43 -17.84
C THR A 129 -14.30 -11.85 -19.25
N GLU A 130 -13.45 -12.60 -19.93
CA GLU A 130 -13.90 -13.47 -21.00
C GLU A 130 -14.67 -14.61 -20.33
N PHE A 131 -15.98 -14.42 -20.18
CA PHE A 131 -16.89 -15.54 -20.00
C PHE A 131 -17.00 -16.24 -21.35
N SER A 132 -16.42 -17.42 -21.44
CA SER A 132 -16.70 -18.43 -22.47
C SER A 132 -17.39 -19.62 -21.81
#